data_AF-Q4T4P1-F1
#
_entry.id   AF-Q4T4P1-F1
#
_cell.length_a   1.000
_cell.length_b   1.000
_cell.length_c   1.000
_cell.angle_alpha   90.00
_cell.angle_beta   90.00
_cell.angle_gamma   90.00
#
_symmetry.space_group_name_H-M   'P 1'
#
loop_
_entity.id
_entity.type
_entity.pdbx_description
1 polymer ?
#
loop_
_entity_poly.entity_id
_entity_poly.type
_entity_poly.pdbx_seq_one_letter_code
_entity_poly.pdbx_strand_id
1 'polypeptide(L)'
;MEWTPMELNPEMLNMLMTSLGVNESWRFVDVVGLESEQLSAVPKPCCALMLLFPLTQQHESFRKQQADKIVEETGVYFLKQMAPNSCGTVALLHAVANNKGKLTFASDSVLQKFLDETADMSSDDRAKHLEKN
;
A
#
# COMPACT_ATOMS: atom_id res chain seq x y z
N MET A 1 2.84 -5.17 18.97
CA MET A 1 1.39 -5.43 18.82
C MET A 1 1.23 -6.21 17.53
N GLU A 2 0.54 -7.35 17.54
CA GLU A 2 0.26 -8.12 16.32
C GLU A 2 -1.14 -7.77 15.84
N TRP A 3 -1.30 -7.53 14.53
CA TRP A 3 -2.59 -7.24 13.94
C TRP A 3 -3.29 -8.53 13.52
N THR A 4 -4.62 -8.50 13.47
CA THR A 4 -5.40 -9.59 12.91
C THR A 4 -5.09 -9.69 11.41
N PRO A 5 -4.73 -10.88 10.90
CA PRO A 5 -4.52 -11.08 9.48
C PRO A 5 -5.76 -10.70 8.68
N MET A 6 -5.56 -9.90 7.64
CA MET A 6 -6.60 -9.54 6.67
C MET A 6 -6.34 -10.29 5.37
N GLU A 7 -7.39 -10.85 4.78
CA GLU A 7 -7.32 -11.43 3.45
C GLU A 7 -7.08 -10.31 2.41
N LEU A 8 -6.10 -10.52 1.52
CA LEU A 8 -5.77 -9.58 0.46
C LEU A 8 -6.52 -9.91 -0.83
N ASN A 9 -7.81 -9.61 -0.81
CA ASN A 9 -8.68 -9.67 -1.98
C ASN A 9 -9.30 -8.29 -2.28
N PRO A 10 -9.83 -8.07 -3.50
CA PRO A 10 -10.40 -6.77 -3.87
C PRO A 10 -11.56 -6.32 -2.96
N GLU A 11 -12.40 -7.24 -2.49
CA GLU A 11 -13.54 -6.91 -1.62
C GLU A 11 -13.08 -6.28 -0.30
N MET A 12 -12.18 -6.96 0.40
CA MET A 12 -11.59 -6.49 1.66
C MET A 12 -10.83 -5.17 1.47
N LEU A 13 -10.03 -5.07 0.40
CA LEU A 13 -9.26 -3.86 0.12
C LEU A 13 -10.16 -2.66 -0.21
N ASN A 14 -11.23 -2.85 -0.98
CA ASN A 14 -12.18 -1.79 -1.31
C ASN A 14 -13.00 -1.35 -0.09
N MET A 15 -13.42 -2.30 0.75
CA MET A 15 -14.07 -1.99 2.03
C MET A 15 -13.14 -1.16 2.93
N LEU A 16 -11.87 -1.57 3.07
CA LEU A 16 -10.88 -0.85 3.86
C LEU A 16 -10.60 0.55 3.28
N MET A 17 -10.47 0.67 1.95
CA MET A 17 -10.24 1.96 1.28
C MET A 17 -11.38 2.95 1.58
N THR A 18 -12.61 2.46 1.52
CA THR A 18 -13.82 3.24 1.80
C THR A 18 -13.91 3.60 3.29
N SER A 19 -13.65 2.65 4.21
CA SER A 19 -13.66 2.92 5.66
C SER A 19 -12.60 3.93 6.10
N LEU A 20 -11.52 4.05 5.32
CA LEU A 20 -10.45 5.02 5.53
C LEU A 20 -10.76 6.41 4.91
N GLY A 21 -11.91 6.55 4.25
CA GLY A 21 -12.42 7.81 3.71
C GLY A 21 -11.90 8.15 2.33
N VAL A 22 -11.50 7.17 1.52
CA VAL A 22 -11.23 7.39 0.09
C VAL A 22 -12.53 7.24 -0.68
N ASN A 23 -12.84 8.20 -1.56
CA ASN A 23 -14.06 8.17 -2.37
C ASN A 23 -13.97 7.10 -3.48
N GLU A 24 -15.13 6.60 -3.92
CA GLU A 24 -15.30 5.46 -4.85
C GLU A 24 -14.88 5.70 -6.33
N SER A 25 -13.98 6.67 -6.58
CA SER A 25 -13.42 6.94 -7.90
C SER A 25 -12.40 5.88 -8.39
N TRP A 26 -11.82 5.13 -7.46
CA TRP A 26 -10.84 4.06 -7.71
C TRP A 26 -11.25 2.82 -6.92
N ARG A 27 -10.87 1.65 -7.43
CA ARG A 27 -11.11 0.37 -6.77
C ARG A 27 -10.07 -0.66 -7.15
N PHE A 28 -9.82 -1.59 -6.24
CA PHE A 28 -9.11 -2.83 -6.51
C PHE A 28 -9.98 -3.78 -7.32
N VAL A 29 -9.35 -4.51 -8.23
CA VAL A 29 -9.93 -5.61 -9.01
C VAL A 29 -8.93 -6.74 -9.06
N ASP A 30 -9.41 -7.96 -9.31
CA ASP A 30 -8.53 -9.11 -9.52
C ASP A 30 -7.73 -8.97 -10.82
N VAL A 31 -6.47 -9.40 -10.76
CA VAL A 31 -5.63 -9.62 -11.93
C VAL A 31 -5.46 -11.12 -12.09
N VAL A 32 -6.23 -11.69 -13.02
CA VAL A 32 -6.28 -13.16 -13.24
C VAL A 32 -5.04 -13.74 -13.91
N GLY A 33 -4.18 -12.87 -14.47
CA GLY A 33 -2.87 -13.25 -14.97
C GLY A 33 -2.08 -12.07 -15.50
N LEU A 34 -0.78 -12.28 -15.69
CA LEU A 34 0.20 -11.25 -16.04
C LEU A 34 0.56 -11.24 -17.54
N GLU A 35 -0.09 -12.11 -18.32
CA GLU A 35 0.06 -12.16 -19.77
C GLU A 35 -0.77 -11.06 -20.45
N SER A 36 -0.32 -10.60 -21.62
CA SER A 36 -0.91 -9.45 -22.32
C SER A 36 -2.42 -9.58 -22.55
N GLU A 37 -2.89 -10.77 -22.93
CA GLU A 37 -4.31 -11.04 -23.18
C GLU A 37 -5.13 -10.90 -21.90
N GLN A 38 -4.66 -11.45 -20.78
CA GLN A 38 -5.36 -11.40 -19.50
C GLN A 38 -5.33 -9.99 -18.90
N LEU A 39 -4.20 -9.28 -19.02
CA LEU A 39 -4.07 -7.88 -18.58
C LEU A 39 -4.96 -6.93 -19.36
N SER A 40 -5.40 -7.29 -20.58
CA SER A 40 -6.31 -6.46 -21.37
C SER A 40 -7.69 -6.28 -20.72
N ALA A 41 -8.10 -7.22 -19.86
CA ALA A 41 -9.37 -7.18 -19.13
C ALA A 41 -9.34 -6.26 -17.90
N VAL A 42 -8.16 -5.84 -17.43
CA VAL A 42 -8.03 -4.95 -16.28
C VAL A 42 -8.53 -3.54 -16.68
N PRO A 43 -9.46 -2.92 -15.92
CA PRO A 43 -9.94 -1.58 -16.19
C PRO A 43 -8.82 -0.55 -16.25
N LYS A 44 -8.98 0.43 -17.13
CA LYS A 44 -8.02 1.52 -17.35
C LYS A 44 -8.66 2.88 -17.04
N PRO A 45 -7.91 3.86 -16.52
CA PRO A 45 -6.48 3.79 -16.17
C PRO A 45 -6.21 2.94 -14.91
N CYS A 46 -4.98 2.44 -14.78
CA CYS A 46 -4.49 1.74 -13.58
C CYS A 46 -3.35 2.57 -12.95
N CYS A 47 -3.35 2.71 -11.62
CA CYS A 47 -2.40 3.57 -10.91
C CYS A 47 -1.55 2.85 -9.85
N ALA A 48 -1.88 1.60 -9.52
CA ALA A 48 -1.13 0.76 -8.60
C ALA A 48 -1.38 -0.72 -8.91
N LEU A 49 -0.39 -1.57 -8.65
CA LEU A 49 -0.50 -3.03 -8.71
C LEU A 49 0.01 -3.60 -7.39
N MET A 50 -0.77 -4.49 -6.77
CA MET A 50 -0.41 -5.14 -5.52
C MET A 50 -0.15 -6.63 -5.79
N LEU A 51 1.01 -7.12 -5.37
CA LEU A 51 1.40 -8.52 -5.54
C LEU A 51 1.51 -9.19 -4.17
N LEU A 52 0.65 -10.17 -3.92
CA LEU A 52 0.81 -11.10 -2.81
C LEU A 52 1.63 -12.30 -3.28
N PHE A 53 2.75 -12.56 -2.62
CA PHE A 53 3.60 -13.71 -2.91
C PHE A 53 4.23 -14.29 -1.64
N PRO A 54 4.38 -15.62 -1.55
CA PRO A 54 5.03 -16.25 -0.40
C PRO A 54 6.54 -15.99 -0.41
N LEU A 55 7.07 -15.63 0.75
CA LEU A 55 8.50 -15.44 0.95
C LEU A 55 9.15 -16.76 1.34
N THR A 56 10.18 -17.16 0.59
CA THR A 56 11.10 -18.23 0.97
C THR A 56 12.34 -17.60 1.60
N GLN A 57 13.15 -18.42 2.27
CA GLN A 57 14.44 -17.96 2.81
C GLN A 57 15.35 -17.38 1.71
N GLN A 58 15.31 -17.95 0.50
CA GLN A 58 16.03 -17.42 -0.67
C GLN A 58 15.54 -16.02 -1.05
N HIS A 59 14.21 -15.79 -1.05
CA HIS A 59 13.64 -14.47 -1.31
C HIS A 59 14.11 -13.44 -0.27
N GLU A 60 14.15 -13.81 1.01
CA GLU A 60 14.63 -12.92 2.06
C GLU A 60 16.11 -12.58 1.93
N SER A 61 16.97 -13.58 1.68
CA SER A 61 18.40 -13.37 1.47
C SER A 61 18.65 -12.47 0.27
N PHE A 62 17.94 -12.70 -0.83
CA PHE A 62 18.04 -11.87 -2.02
C PHE A 62 17.60 -10.42 -1.75
N ARG A 63 16.47 -10.23 -1.05
CA ARG A 63 15.98 -8.90 -0.66
C ARG A 63 17.02 -8.12 0.17
N LYS A 64 17.67 -8.78 1.13
CA LYS A 64 18.72 -8.15 1.96
C LYS A 64 19.90 -7.68 1.10
N GLN A 65 20.38 -8.52 0.19
CA GLN A 65 21.48 -8.17 -0.73
C GLN A 65 21.13 -7.01 -1.68
N GLN A 66 19.86 -6.82 -2.02
CA GLN A 66 19.41 -5.70 -2.84
C GLN A 66 19.28 -4.42 -2.04
N ALA A 67 18.77 -4.49 -0.80
CA ALA A 67 18.58 -3.31 0.05
C ALA A 67 19.89 -2.54 0.30
N ASP A 68 21.00 -3.27 0.47
CA ASP A 68 22.34 -2.68 0.67
C ASP A 68 22.86 -1.90 -0.55
N LYS A 69 22.20 -2.02 -1.72
CA LYS A 69 22.57 -1.35 -2.97
C LYS A 69 21.73 -0.11 -3.28
N ILE A 70 20.74 0.21 -2.44
CA ILE A 70 19.87 1.38 -2.64
C ILE A 70 20.58 2.61 -2.07
N VAL A 71 20.81 3.63 -2.92
CA VAL A 71 21.67 4.78 -2.59
C VAL A 71 20.87 6.07 -2.33
N GLU A 72 19.60 6.15 -2.71
CA GLU A 72 18.84 7.42 -2.68
C GLU A 72 17.44 7.32 -2.07
N GLU A 73 17.05 8.39 -1.38
CA GLU A 73 15.66 8.69 -1.05
C GLU A 73 14.96 9.27 -2.28
N THR A 74 14.07 8.47 -2.86
CA THR A 74 13.17 8.92 -3.92
C THR A 74 12.06 9.79 -3.30
N GLY A 75 11.50 10.76 -4.05
CA GLY A 75 10.31 11.56 -3.66
C GLY A 75 9.00 10.75 -3.56
N VAL A 76 9.11 9.47 -3.25
CA VAL A 76 8.04 8.47 -3.07
C VAL A 76 7.67 8.46 -1.59
N TYR A 77 6.37 8.37 -1.32
CA TYR A 77 5.89 8.12 0.02
C TYR A 77 6.13 6.65 0.39
N PHE A 78 7.06 6.41 1.31
CA PHE A 78 7.41 5.09 1.83
C PHE A 78 7.32 5.06 3.35
N LEU A 79 6.82 3.94 3.90
CA LEU A 79 6.81 3.64 5.33
C LEU A 79 7.27 2.20 5.56
N LYS A 80 7.97 1.98 6.68
CA LYS A 80 8.38 0.64 7.09
C LYS A 80 7.22 -0.10 7.77
N GLN A 81 7.13 -1.39 7.53
CA GLN A 81 6.20 -2.25 8.26
C GLN A 81 6.84 -2.66 9.60
N MET A 82 6.20 -2.30 10.72
CA MET A 82 6.68 -2.67 12.06
C MET A 82 5.76 -3.70 12.74
N ALA A 83 4.45 -3.66 12.47
CA ALA A 83 3.49 -4.61 13.02
C ALA A 83 3.39 -5.89 12.16
N PRO A 84 3.48 -7.09 12.75
CA PRO A 84 3.15 -8.33 12.07
C PRO A 84 1.72 -8.30 11.52
N ASN A 85 1.52 -8.94 10.36
CA ASN A 85 0.24 -9.00 9.62
C ASN A 85 -0.35 -7.67 9.14
N SER A 86 0.38 -6.55 9.24
CA SER A 86 -0.09 -5.24 8.75
C SER A 86 0.23 -4.96 7.27
N CYS A 87 0.83 -5.93 6.55
CA CYS A 87 1.31 -5.74 5.17
C CYS A 87 0.21 -5.24 4.21
N GLY A 88 -1.04 -5.70 4.38
CA GLY A 88 -2.18 -5.26 3.59
C GLY A 88 -2.48 -3.77 3.71
N THR A 89 -2.57 -3.30 4.96
CA THR A 89 -2.80 -1.88 5.25
C THR A 89 -1.63 -1.03 4.78
N VAL A 90 -0.39 -1.49 4.99
CA VAL A 90 0.81 -0.79 4.52
C VAL A 90 0.81 -0.67 2.99
N ALA A 91 0.47 -1.75 2.28
CA ALA A 91 0.39 -1.74 0.82
C ALA A 91 -0.72 -0.83 0.28
N LEU A 92 -1.91 -0.84 0.90
CA LEU A 92 -3.00 0.08 0.54
C LEU A 92 -2.58 1.54 0.75
N LEU A 93 -1.93 1.83 1.88
CA LEU A 93 -1.42 3.16 2.20
C LEU A 93 -0.41 3.63 1.16
N HIS A 94 0.56 2.79 0.77
CA HIS A 94 1.50 3.10 -0.30
C HIS A 94 0.80 3.37 -1.64
N ALA A 95 -0.21 2.57 -1.99
CA ALA A 95 -0.96 2.75 -3.24
C ALA A 95 -1.69 4.09 -3.29
N VAL A 96 -2.35 4.49 -2.19
CA VAL A 96 -3.09 5.75 -2.10
C VAL A 96 -2.15 6.94 -2.01
N ALA A 97 -1.14 6.90 -1.13
CA ALA A 97 -0.22 8.01 -0.89
C ALA A 97 0.52 8.45 -2.16
N ASN A 98 1.02 7.48 -2.94
CA ASN A 98 1.77 7.75 -4.17
C ASN A 98 0.88 8.10 -5.37
N ASN A 99 -0.44 8.09 -5.18
CA ASN A 99 -1.41 8.48 -6.21
C ASN A 99 -2.35 9.58 -5.72
N LYS A 100 -2.02 10.30 -4.64
CA LYS A 100 -2.90 11.31 -4.01
C LYS A 100 -3.51 12.33 -4.99
N GLY A 101 -2.82 12.68 -6.07
CA GLY A 101 -3.33 13.58 -7.12
C GLY A 101 -4.42 12.99 -8.03
N LYS A 102 -4.70 11.68 -7.95
CA LYS A 102 -5.73 10.97 -8.73
C LYS A 102 -6.93 10.54 -7.88
N LEU A 103 -6.73 10.33 -6.57
CA LEU A 103 -7.79 9.94 -5.64
C LEU A 103 -8.40 11.18 -4.99
N THR A 104 -9.66 11.05 -4.59
CA THR A 104 -10.34 12.06 -3.76
C THR A 104 -10.72 11.46 -2.42
N PHE A 105 -10.79 12.30 -1.41
CA PHE A 105 -11.05 11.89 -0.03
C PHE A 105 -12.34 12.53 0.48
N ALA A 106 -13.02 11.85 1.39
CA ALA A 106 -14.12 12.41 2.16
C ALA A 106 -13.59 13.49 3.13
N SER A 107 -14.44 14.44 3.52
CA SER A 107 -14.07 15.57 4.38
C SER A 107 -13.49 15.16 5.74
N ASP A 108 -13.85 13.98 6.24
CA ASP A 108 -13.43 13.38 7.51
C ASP A 108 -12.48 12.18 7.31
N SER A 109 -11.84 12.07 6.14
CA SER A 109 -10.94 10.96 5.83
C SER A 109 -9.78 10.86 6.82
N VAL A 110 -9.77 9.78 7.59
CA VAL A 110 -8.69 9.42 8.50
C VAL A 110 -7.39 9.21 7.74
N LEU A 111 -7.45 8.59 6.56
CA LEU A 111 -6.26 8.37 5.73
C LEU A 111 -5.71 9.68 5.18
N GLN A 112 -6.56 10.61 4.73
CA GLN A 112 -6.07 11.93 4.29
C GLN A 112 -5.33 12.64 5.42
N LYS A 113 -5.94 12.69 6.62
CA LYS A 113 -5.31 13.27 7.81
C LYS A 113 -3.97 12.62 8.13
N PHE A 114 -3.91 11.28 8.13
CA PHE A 114 -2.67 10.56 8.35
C PHE A 114 -1.59 10.93 7.33
N LEU A 115 -1.94 11.00 6.04
CA LEU A 115 -1.00 11.35 4.97
C LEU A 115 -0.51 12.80 5.06
N ASP A 116 -1.38 13.72 5.50
CA ASP A 116 -1.02 15.12 5.71
C ASP A 116 -0.07 15.28 6.91
N GLU A 117 -0.34 14.60 8.03
CA GLU A 117 0.50 14.63 9.23
C GLU A 117 1.89 14.03 9.01
N THR A 118 2.01 13.10 8.07
CA THR A 118 3.22 12.29 7.86
C THR A 118 3.97 12.61 6.57
N ALA A 119 3.54 13.66 5.84
CA ALA A 119 4.09 14.04 4.55
C ALA A 119 5.61 14.26 4.60
N ASP A 120 6.08 15.01 5.61
CA ASP A 120 7.50 15.38 5.76
C ASP A 120 8.27 14.46 6.73
N MET A 121 7.67 13.35 7.17
CA MET A 121 8.30 12.40 8.09
C MET A 121 9.20 11.40 7.35
N SER A 122 10.24 10.93 8.04
CA SER A 122 11.06 9.81 7.58
C SER A 122 10.24 8.52 7.48
N SER A 123 10.71 7.53 6.71
CA SER A 123 10.04 6.23 6.61
C SER A 123 9.91 5.49 7.95
N ASP A 124 10.86 5.70 8.87
CA ASP A 124 10.82 5.16 10.23
C ASP A 124 9.80 5.88 11.10
N ASP A 125 9.71 7.21 11.01
CA ASP A 125 8.78 7.98 11.84
C ASP A 125 7.34 7.82 11.36
N ARG A 126 7.11 7.67 10.05
CA ARG A 126 5.81 7.22 9.50
C ARG A 126 5.35 5.90 10.11
N ALA A 127 6.26 4.94 10.25
CA ALA A 127 5.96 3.64 10.83
C ALA A 127 5.59 3.75 12.31
N LYS A 128 6.36 4.52 13.10
CA LYS A 128 6.05 4.79 14.51
C LYS A 128 4.75 5.57 14.69
N HIS A 129 4.40 6.46 13.74
CA HIS A 129 3.14 7.19 13.77
C HIS A 129 1.96 6.25 13.51
N LEU A 130 2.08 5.33 12.55
CA LEU A 130 1.07 4.32 12.28
C LEU A 130 0.80 3.41 13.48
N GLU A 131 1.82 3.05 14.27
CA GLU A 131 1.64 2.24 15.49
C GLU A 131 0.91 2.95 16.64
N LYS A 132 0.82 4.28 16.60
CA LYS A 132 0.17 5.09 17.63
C LYS A 132 -1.27 5.48 17.29
N ASN A 133 -1.70 5.23 16.05
CA ASN A 133 -3.08 5.46 15.59
C ASN A 133 -3.95 4.25 15.94
#